data_AF-A0A949B9Q8-F1
#
_entry.id   AF-A0A949B9Q8-F1
#
_cell.length_a   1.000
_cell.length_b   1.000
_cell.length_c   1.000
_cell.angle_alpha   90.00
_cell.angle_beta   90.00
_cell.angle_gamma   90.00
#
_symmetry.space_group_name_H-M   'P 1'
#
loop_
_entity.id
_entity.type
_entity.pdbx_description
1 polymer ?
#
loop_
_entity_poly.entity_id
_entity_poly.type
_entity_poly.pdbx_seq_one_letter_code
_entity_poly.pdbx_strand_id
1 'polypeptide(L)' 'MEENPARSICIDDYIGLLKRAGWEITHIIDAPLSTQRFQPRMVSRMQKNRILGVVRRSLIMGRKR' A
#
# COMPACT_ATOMS: atom_id res chain seq x y z
N MET A 1 8.61 14.22 -8.64
CA MET A 1 8.17 12.96 -9.26
C MET A 1 6.65 12.93 -9.14
N GLU A 2 5.91 13.01 -10.24
CA GLU A 2 4.45 12.85 -10.21
C GLU A 2 4.13 11.36 -10.10
N GLU A 3 3.33 10.97 -9.10
CA GLU A 3 2.77 9.62 -9.03
C GLU A 3 1.79 9.42 -10.19
N ASN A 4 1.94 8.29 -10.91
CA ASN A 4 0.99 7.84 -11.91
C ASN A 4 0.10 6.75 -11.27
N PRO A 5 -1.19 7.04 -11.00
CA PRO A 5 -2.10 6.06 -10.39
C PRO A 5 -2.23 4.77 -11.19
N ALA A 6 -2.09 4.82 -12.51
CA ALA A 6 -2.13 3.63 -13.38
C ALA A 6 -0.88 2.75 -13.25
N ARG A 7 0.15 3.23 -12.54
CA ARG A 7 1.37 2.48 -12.19
C ARG A 7 1.50 2.23 -10.69
N SER A 8 0.47 2.56 -9.91
CA SER A 8 0.46 2.28 -8.48
C SER A 8 0.33 0.78 -8.25
N ILE A 9 1.23 0.22 -7.44
CA ILE A 9 1.14 -1.17 -6.99
C ILE A 9 0.40 -1.16 -5.65
N CYS A 10 -0.73 -1.82 -5.60
CA CYS A 10 -1.57 -1.97 -4.42
C CYS A 10 -1.17 -3.21 -3.62
N ILE A 11 -1.59 -3.27 -2.36
CA ILE A 11 -1.36 -4.44 -1.50
C ILE A 11 -1.96 -5.73 -2.12
N ASP A 12 -3.08 -5.60 -2.81
CA ASP A 12 -3.76 -6.72 -3.48
C ASP A 12 -2.93 -7.33 -4.61
N ASP A 13 -2.11 -6.52 -5.30
CA ASP A 13 -1.22 -7.02 -6.34
C ASP A 13 -0.16 -7.97 -5.76
N TYR A 14 0.40 -7.61 -4.59
CA TYR A 14 1.34 -8.46 -3.87
C TYR A 14 0.67 -9.74 -3.33
N ILE A 15 -0.55 -9.62 -2.79
CA ILE A 15 -1.31 -10.78 -2.33
C ILE A 15 -1.56 -11.74 -3.50
N GLY A 16 -1.98 -11.22 -4.65
CA GLY A 16 -2.21 -12.00 -5.85
C GLY A 16 -0.94 -12.70 -6.35
N LEU A 17 0.20 -12.00 -6.34
CA LEU A 17 1.49 -12.56 -6.70
C LEU A 17 1.90 -13.72 -5.78
N LEU A 18 1.80 -13.53 -4.47
CA LEU A 18 2.14 -14.56 -3.48
C LEU A 18 1.24 -15.80 -3.61
N LYS A 19 -0.07 -15.60 -3.80
CA LYS A 19 -1.02 -16.70 -4.06
C LYS A 19 -0.65 -17.49 -5.31
N ARG A 20 -0.35 -16.81 -6.43
CA ARG A 20 0.09 -17.46 -7.67
C ARG A 20 1.41 -18.22 -7.49
N ALA A 21 2.26 -17.77 -6.58
CA ALA A 21 3.51 -18.43 -6.22
C ALA A 21 3.35 -19.59 -5.21
N GLY A 22 2.12 -20.01 -4.90
CA GLY A 22 1.84 -21.15 -4.00
C GLY A 22 1.85 -20.81 -2.51
N TRP A 23 1.80 -19.54 -2.15
CA TRP A 23 1.73 -19.10 -0.76
C TRP A 23 0.28 -18.89 -0.32
N GLU A 24 -0.05 -19.41 0.86
CA GLU A 24 -1.27 -19.10 1.58
C GLU A 24 -1.01 -17.92 2.51
N ILE A 25 -1.67 -16.79 2.27
CA ILE A 25 -1.57 -15.63 3.15
C ILE A 25 -2.26 -15.96 4.47
N THR A 26 -1.54 -15.84 5.59
CA THR A 26 -2.06 -16.16 6.92
C THR A 26 -2.38 -14.91 7.73
N HIS A 27 -1.56 -13.86 7.61
CA HIS A 27 -1.72 -12.62 8.36
C HIS A 27 -1.34 -11.41 7.51
N ILE A 28 -2.02 -10.29 7.76
CA ILE A 28 -1.63 -8.97 7.29
C ILE A 28 -1.60 -8.06 8.51
N ILE A 29 -0.43 -7.55 8.85
CA ILE A 29 -0.22 -6.71 10.03
C ILE A 29 0.08 -5.29 9.59
N ASP A 30 -0.57 -4.32 10.24
CA ASP A 30 -0.30 -2.91 10.01
C ASP A 30 0.83 -2.41 10.88
N ALA A 31 1.91 -2.01 10.22
CA ALA A 31 3.06 -1.40 10.82
C ALA A 31 2.93 0.12 10.66
N PRO A 32 2.71 0.89 11.73
CA PRO A 32 2.70 2.34 11.64
C PRO A 32 4.07 2.83 11.16
N LEU A 33 4.05 3.65 10.11
CA LEU A 33 5.22 4.35 9.60
C LEU A 33 5.28 5.71 10.31
N SER A 34 6.11 5.83 11.35
CA SER A 34 6.16 7.06 12.15
C SER A 34 6.79 8.27 11.43
N THR A 35 7.52 8.07 10.32
CA THR A 35 8.34 9.14 9.71
C THR A 35 8.00 9.49 8.27
N GLN A 36 7.21 8.68 7.57
CA GLN A 36 6.93 8.93 6.15
C GLN A 36 5.74 9.89 6.00
N ARG A 37 6.02 11.10 5.54
CA ARG A 37 5.03 12.17 5.35
C ARG A 37 4.63 12.30 3.89
N PHE A 38 3.38 12.69 3.65
CA PHE A 38 2.95 13.12 2.32
C PHE A 38 3.62 14.42 1.90
N GLN A 39 3.89 14.57 0.61
CA GLN A 39 4.38 15.85 0.09
C GLN A 39 3.27 16.91 0.14
N PRO A 40 3.57 18.18 0.42
CA PRO A 40 2.56 19.24 0.53
C PRO A 40 1.65 19.36 -0.71
N ARG A 41 2.20 19.16 -1.91
CA ARG A 41 1.44 19.19 -3.16
C ARG A 41 0.40 18.07 -3.24
N MET A 42 0.72 16.88 -2.72
CA MET A 42 -0.22 15.76 -2.68
C MET A 42 -1.34 16.03 -1.67
N VAL A 43 -1.00 16.56 -0.49
CA VAL A 43 -1.99 16.95 0.52
C VAL A 43 -2.97 17.99 -0.06
N SER A 44 -2.47 18.98 -0.80
CA SER A 44 -3.32 19.98 -1.48
C SER A 44 -4.26 19.35 -2.52
N ARG A 45 -3.77 18.41 -3.34
CA ARG A 45 -4.61 17.67 -4.29
C ARG A 45 -5.65 16.79 -3.59
N MET A 46 -5.27 16.11 -2.51
CA MET A 46 -6.17 15.30 -1.69
C MET A 46 -7.29 16.13 -1.08
N GLN A 47 -6.96 17.30 -0.52
CA GLN A 47 -7.95 18.25 0.00
C GLN A 47 -8.92 18.72 -1.09
N LYS A 48 -8.38 19.11 -2.26
CA LYS A 48 -9.20 19.56 -3.40
C LYS A 48 -10.17 18.47 -3.88
N ASN A 49 -9.70 17.22 -3.93
CA ASN A 49 -10.48 16.10 -4.43
C ASN A 49 -11.30 15.38 -3.35
N ARG A 50 -11.26 15.85 -2.09
CA ARG A 50 -11.91 15.22 -0.93
C ARG A 50 -11.50 13.75 -0.73
N ILE A 51 -10.22 13.46 -0.94
CA ILE A 51 -9.63 12.12 -0.79
C ILE A 51 -8.87 12.07 0.53
N LEU A 52 -9.10 11.00 1.32
CA LEU A 52 -8.29 10.71 2.50
C LEU A 52 -7.05 9.91 2.08
N GLY A 53 -5.88 10.54 2.14
CA GLY A 53 -4.60 9.84 1.95
C GLY A 53 -4.15 9.17 3.25
N VAL A 54 -3.73 7.91 3.17
CA VAL A 54 -3.10 7.20 4.29
C VAL A 54 -1.73 6.68 3.84
N VAL A 55 -0.67 7.00 4.60
CA VAL A 55 0.63 6.32 4.46
C VAL A 55 0.63 5.14 5.42
N ARG A 56 0.75 3.93 4.88
CA ARG A 56 0.69 2.68 5.65
C ARG A 56 1.82 1.77 5.19
N ARG A 57 2.42 1.06 6.15
CA ARG A 57 3.26 -0.10 5.87
C ARG A 57 2.51 -1.32 6.37
N SER A 58 2.49 -2.37 5.56
CA SER A 58 1.89 -3.64 5.96
C SER A 58 2.91 -4.75 5.79
N LEU A 59 2.94 -5.64 6.78
CA LEU A 59 3.65 -6.90 6.70
C LEU A 59 2.66 -7.97 6.23
N ILE A 60 2.93 -8.57 5.08
CA ILE A 60 2.18 -9.72 4.58
C ILE A 60 2.94 -10.98 4.98
N MET A 61 2.29 -11.85 5.76
CA MET A 61 2.84 -13.15 6.15
C MET A 61 2.13 -14.25 5.39
N GLY A 62 2.92 -15.14 4.79
CA GLY A 62 2.40 -16.31 4.09
C GLY A 62 3.05 -17.60 4.59
N ARG A 63 2.30 -18.69 4.51
CA ARG A 63 2.80 -20.05 4.66
C ARG A 63 2.87 -20.67 3.27
N LYS A 64 4.05 -21.19 2.90
CA LYS A 64 4.20 -21.91 1.64
C LYS A 64 3.52 -23.28 1.76
N ARG A 65 2.70 -23.61 0.77
CA ARG A 65 2.12 -24.95 0.64
C ARG A 65 3.16 -25.95 0.15
#